data_AF-A0A7L2WSB9-F1
#
_entry.id   AF-A0A7L2WSB9-F1
#
_cell.length_a   1.000
_cell.length_b   1.000
_cell.length_c   1.000
_cell.angle_alpha   90.00
_cell.angle_beta   90.00
_cell.angle_gamma   90.00
#
_symmetry.space_group_name_H-M   'P 1'
#
loop_
_entity.id
_entity.type
_entity.pdbx_description
1 polymer ?
#
loop_
_entity_poly.entity_id
_entity_poly.type
_entity_poly.pdbx_seq_one_letter_code
_entity_poly.pdbx_strand_id
1 'polypeptide(L)'
;FLDKDECSKDNGGCQHECINTVGSYVCQCRNGFVLHENKHDCKEAECEQKIHSPNGIITSPNWPDKYPSRKECTWEISATPGQRVKLTFNEFEIEQHQECAYDHLEVFDGESEKSPILGRLCGNKIPDPLLATGNKMFLRFISDASVQRKGFQATHSTECGGRLKAETKPKDLYSHAQFGDNNYPVQADCDWLLVAERSYRVELMFQTFEVEEEADCGYDYVELFDGHDKTAVRLGRFCGSG
;
A
#
# COMPACT_ATOMS: atom_id res chain seq x y z
N PHE A 1 -27.99 11.14 30.93
CA PHE A 1 -28.43 9.75 30.73
C PHE A 1 -27.19 8.91 30.50
N LEU A 2 -27.08 7.76 31.16
CA LEU A 2 -25.99 6.81 30.93
C LEU A 2 -26.39 5.94 29.74
N ASP A 3 -25.52 5.88 28.75
CA ASP A 3 -25.66 5.01 27.59
C ASP A 3 -25.51 3.54 28.01
N LYS A 4 -26.29 2.65 27.38
CA LYS A 4 -26.21 1.22 27.66
C LYS A 4 -25.50 0.56 26.51
N ASP A 5 -24.41 -0.15 26.80
CA ASP A 5 -23.73 -0.92 25.77
C ASP A 5 -24.54 -2.18 25.40
N GLU A 6 -25.23 -2.15 24.26
CA GLU A 6 -25.95 -3.31 23.73
C GLU A 6 -25.02 -4.38 23.16
N CYS A 7 -23.81 -4.02 22.74
CA CYS A 7 -22.82 -4.95 22.17
C CYS A 7 -22.22 -5.88 23.22
N SER A 8 -22.19 -5.46 24.48
CA SER A 8 -21.74 -6.27 25.63
C SER A 8 -22.54 -7.57 25.83
N LYS A 9 -23.71 -7.74 25.20
CA LYS A 9 -24.51 -8.97 25.27
C LYS A 9 -24.71 -9.56 23.89
N ASP A 10 -24.21 -10.78 23.68
CA ASP A 10 -24.39 -11.55 22.44
C ASP A 10 -24.00 -10.76 21.17
N ASN A 11 -22.98 -9.89 21.28
CA ASN A 11 -22.53 -9.01 20.20
C ASN A 11 -23.67 -8.17 19.61
N GLY A 12 -24.66 -7.75 20.41
CA GLY A 12 -25.85 -7.05 19.92
C GLY A 12 -26.68 -7.85 18.89
N GLY A 13 -26.48 -9.16 18.78
CA GLY A 13 -27.05 -9.99 17.72
C GLY A 13 -26.41 -9.77 16.34
N CYS A 14 -25.27 -9.09 16.24
CA CYS A 14 -24.55 -8.89 14.99
C CYS A 14 -23.78 -10.15 14.59
N GLN A 15 -23.83 -10.53 13.31
CA GLN A 15 -23.07 -11.67 12.80
C GLN A 15 -21.56 -11.46 12.90
N HIS A 16 -21.08 -10.25 12.60
CA HIS A 16 -19.66 -9.91 12.62
C HIS A 16 -19.30 -8.98 13.78
N GLU A 17 -19.41 -7.68 13.59
CA GLU A 17 -18.98 -6.70 14.59
C GLU A 17 -20.17 -5.83 15.03
N CYS A 18 -20.28 -5.62 16.34
CA CYS A 18 -21.23 -4.68 16.92
C CYS A 18 -20.49 -3.43 17.39
N ILE A 19 -21.00 -2.27 16.99
CA ILE A 19 -20.49 -0.97 17.42
C ILE A 19 -21.53 -0.28 18.27
N ASN A 20 -21.20 -0.09 19.54
CA ASN A 20 -22.05 0.65 20.45
C ASN A 20 -22.03 2.13 20.10
N THR A 21 -23.20 2.76 20.08
CA THR A 21 -23.39 4.19 19.77
C THR A 21 -24.21 4.83 20.87
N VAL A 22 -24.20 6.16 20.99
CA VAL A 22 -24.98 6.81 22.05
C VAL A 22 -26.48 6.61 21.81
N GLY A 23 -27.12 5.80 22.65
CA GLY A 23 -28.54 5.47 22.64
C GLY A 23 -28.94 4.32 21.71
N SER A 24 -27.99 3.59 21.10
CA SER A 24 -28.25 2.46 20.18
C SER A 24 -26.95 1.69 19.88
N TYR A 25 -27.01 0.71 18.98
CA TYR A 25 -25.83 0.09 18.35
C TYR A 25 -26.05 -0.10 16.84
N VAL A 26 -24.98 -0.41 16.12
CA VAL A 26 -25.02 -0.80 14.70
C VAL A 26 -24.12 -2.00 14.44
N CYS A 27 -24.55 -2.90 13.55
CA CYS A 27 -23.72 -3.99 13.09
C CYS A 27 -22.87 -3.57 11.88
N GLN A 28 -21.61 -4.01 11.86
CA GLN A 28 -20.69 -3.85 10.73
C GLN A 28 -20.19 -5.20 10.25
N CYS A 29 -19.90 -5.26 8.95
CA CYS A 29 -19.39 -6.45 8.30
C CYS A 29 -17.89 -6.31 8.01
N ARG A 30 -17.16 -7.41 8.21
CA ARG A 30 -15.73 -7.51 7.87
C ARG A 30 -15.51 -7.43 6.36
N ASN A 31 -14.26 -7.23 5.96
CA ASN A 31 -13.88 -7.14 4.57
C ASN A 31 -14.39 -8.33 3.74
N GLY A 32 -14.91 -8.06 2.55
CA GLY A 32 -15.55 -9.02 1.66
C GLY A 32 -17.02 -9.30 1.93
N PHE A 33 -17.65 -8.57 2.86
CA PHE A 33 -19.06 -8.69 3.19
C PHE A 33 -19.74 -7.33 3.29
N VAL A 34 -21.05 -7.31 3.02
CA VAL A 34 -21.92 -6.14 3.21
C VAL A 34 -23.07 -6.49 4.16
N LEU A 35 -23.58 -5.48 4.85
CA LEU A 35 -24.68 -5.65 5.79
C LEU A 35 -25.94 -6.10 5.04
N HIS A 36 -26.56 -7.16 5.54
CA HIS A 36 -27.82 -7.69 5.06
C HIS A 36 -28.98 -6.75 5.43
N GLU A 37 -30.14 -6.93 4.78
CA GLU A 37 -31.30 -6.06 4.97
C GLU A 37 -31.86 -6.09 6.40
N ASN A 38 -31.63 -7.19 7.13
CA ASN A 38 -32.00 -7.29 8.54
C ASN A 38 -31.08 -6.50 9.49
N LYS A 39 -30.02 -5.84 8.97
CA LYS A 39 -29.06 -5.04 9.73
C LYS A 39 -28.25 -5.80 10.78
N HIS A 40 -28.29 -7.12 10.76
CA HIS A 40 -27.59 -8.00 11.70
C HIS A 40 -26.64 -8.96 10.99
N ASP A 41 -27.10 -9.54 9.88
CA ASP A 41 -26.32 -10.51 9.11
C ASP A 41 -25.42 -9.82 8.08
N CYS A 42 -24.43 -10.55 7.61
CA CYS A 42 -23.45 -10.14 6.62
C CYS A 42 -23.51 -11.10 5.44
N LYS A 43 -23.77 -10.56 4.25
CA LYS A 43 -23.75 -11.30 2.98
C LYS A 43 -22.45 -11.01 2.24
N GLU A 44 -21.96 -11.99 1.50
CA GLU A 44 -20.78 -11.81 0.66
C GLU A 44 -20.99 -10.66 -0.34
N ALA A 45 -19.93 -9.90 -0.56
CA ALA A 45 -19.88 -8.82 -1.52
C ALA A 45 -18.66 -8.94 -2.44
N GLU A 46 -18.68 -8.20 -3.53
CA GLU A 46 -17.46 -7.91 -4.28
C GLU A 46 -16.46 -7.19 -3.35
N CYS A 47 -15.19 -7.55 -3.44
CA CYS A 47 -14.13 -7.09 -2.53
C CYS A 47 -13.01 -6.37 -3.29
N GLU A 48 -13.40 -5.49 -4.22
CA GLU A 48 -12.49 -4.60 -4.93
C GLU A 48 -12.30 -3.31 -4.12
N GLN A 49 -11.05 -2.91 -3.89
CA GLN A 49 -10.73 -1.71 -3.14
C GLN A 49 -9.71 -0.84 -3.86
N LYS A 50 -9.98 0.47 -3.90
CA LYS A 50 -9.03 1.48 -4.36
C LYS A 50 -8.51 2.26 -3.17
N ILE A 51 -7.20 2.20 -2.96
CA ILE A 51 -6.54 2.74 -1.77
C ILE A 51 -5.64 3.89 -2.19
N HIS A 52 -5.94 5.07 -1.65
CA HIS A 52 -5.17 6.30 -1.86
C HIS A 52 -4.50 6.82 -0.58
N SER A 53 -4.76 6.17 0.57
CA SER A 53 -4.12 6.55 1.83
C SER A 53 -2.64 6.18 1.81
N PRO A 54 -1.76 7.02 2.40
CA PRO A 54 -0.31 6.78 2.39
C PRO A 54 0.08 5.53 3.20
N ASN A 55 -0.78 5.13 4.14
CA ASN A 55 -0.63 3.90 4.90
C ASN A 55 -2.00 3.33 5.27
N GLY A 56 -2.02 2.07 5.67
CA GLY A 56 -3.24 1.38 6.09
C GLY A 56 -3.04 -0.13 6.26
N ILE A 57 -4.14 -0.81 6.58
CA ILE A 57 -4.18 -2.25 6.79
C ILE A 57 -5.02 -2.87 5.66
N ILE A 58 -4.54 -3.98 5.13
CA ILE A 58 -5.19 -4.81 4.13
C ILE A 58 -5.34 -6.21 4.73
N THR A 59 -6.55 -6.75 4.66
CA THR A 59 -6.82 -8.11 5.15
C THR A 59 -7.49 -8.95 4.08
N SER A 60 -7.25 -10.25 4.11
CA SER A 60 -8.10 -11.19 3.40
C SER A 60 -9.57 -11.05 3.87
N PRO A 61 -10.53 -11.46 3.04
CA PRO A 61 -11.93 -11.48 3.44
C PRO A 61 -12.13 -12.27 4.72
N ASN A 62 -13.06 -11.80 5.55
CA ASN A 62 -13.43 -12.42 6.83
C ASN A 62 -12.35 -12.46 7.94
N TRP A 63 -11.11 -12.02 7.66
CA TRP A 63 -10.04 -12.03 8.67
C TRP A 63 -10.52 -11.34 9.97
N PRO A 64 -10.25 -11.91 11.16
CA PRO A 64 -9.32 -13.00 11.46
C PRO A 64 -9.90 -14.41 11.34
N ASP A 65 -11.12 -14.58 10.85
CA ASP A 65 -11.69 -15.89 10.55
C ASP A 65 -11.29 -16.36 9.15
N LYS A 66 -11.63 -17.61 8.82
CA LYS A 66 -11.27 -18.20 7.54
C LYS A 66 -11.88 -17.42 6.38
N TYR A 67 -11.08 -17.17 5.34
CA TYR A 67 -11.58 -16.57 4.10
C TYR A 67 -12.62 -17.49 3.44
N PRO A 68 -13.59 -16.96 2.66
CA PRO A 68 -14.54 -17.77 1.90
C PRO A 68 -13.87 -18.55 0.76
N SER A 69 -14.45 -19.70 0.38
CA SER A 69 -14.08 -20.42 -0.86
C SER A 69 -14.51 -19.65 -2.11
N ARG A 70 -13.84 -19.86 -3.25
CA ARG A 70 -14.21 -19.31 -4.57
C ARG A 70 -14.29 -17.79 -4.58
N LYS A 71 -13.45 -17.15 -3.78
CA LYS A 71 -13.38 -15.71 -3.65
C LYS A 71 -12.24 -15.14 -4.46
N GLU A 72 -12.51 -14.01 -5.12
CA GLU A 72 -11.52 -13.19 -5.78
C GLU A 72 -11.63 -11.76 -5.23
N CYS A 73 -10.54 -11.22 -4.69
CA CYS A 73 -10.48 -9.87 -4.15
C CYS A 73 -9.28 -9.11 -4.69
N THR A 74 -9.47 -7.82 -4.92
CA THR A 74 -8.44 -6.98 -5.52
C THR A 74 -8.25 -5.69 -4.73
N TRP A 75 -7.00 -5.25 -4.65
CA TRP A 75 -6.65 -3.97 -4.05
C TRP A 75 -5.73 -3.20 -4.99
N GLU A 76 -6.15 -2.02 -5.41
CA GLU A 76 -5.35 -1.08 -6.20
C GLU A 76 -4.81 0.01 -5.27
N ILE A 77 -3.54 -0.06 -4.92
CA ILE A 77 -2.88 0.90 -4.03
C ILE A 77 -2.18 1.96 -4.88
N SER A 78 -2.44 3.22 -4.57
CA SER A 78 -1.92 4.38 -5.27
C SER A 78 -1.29 5.38 -4.32
N ALA A 79 0.03 5.50 -4.40
CA ALA A 79 0.82 6.52 -3.70
C ALA A 79 0.97 7.79 -4.55
N THR A 80 1.42 8.87 -3.89
CA THR A 80 1.87 10.10 -4.56
C THR A 80 2.98 9.77 -5.58
N PRO A 81 2.97 10.36 -6.79
CA PRO A 81 4.04 10.16 -7.76
C PRO A 81 5.43 10.43 -7.17
N GLY A 82 6.37 9.53 -7.46
CA GLY A 82 7.71 9.58 -6.87
C GLY A 82 7.80 9.05 -5.45
N GLN A 83 6.79 8.32 -5.00
CA GLN A 83 6.90 7.49 -3.82
C GLN A 83 6.68 6.03 -4.26
N ARG A 84 7.07 5.09 -3.42
CA ARG A 84 6.95 3.65 -3.64
C ARG A 84 5.93 3.09 -2.66
N VAL A 85 5.18 2.09 -3.11
CA VAL A 85 4.30 1.33 -2.21
C VAL A 85 5.09 0.17 -1.61
N LYS A 86 5.08 0.06 -0.29
CA LYS A 86 5.58 -1.10 0.45
C LYS A 86 4.41 -1.86 1.07
N LEU A 87 4.49 -3.19 1.01
CA LEU A 87 3.56 -4.12 1.63
C LEU A 87 4.33 -4.99 2.62
N THR A 88 3.91 -4.98 3.88
CA THR A 88 4.52 -5.76 4.96
C THR A 88 3.48 -6.68 5.57
N PHE A 89 3.78 -7.96 5.72
CA PHE A 89 2.85 -8.95 6.26
C PHE A 89 3.03 -9.10 7.78
N ASN A 90 1.92 -9.03 8.51
CA ASN A 90 1.88 -9.25 9.96
C ASN A 90 1.36 -10.67 10.29
N GLU A 91 0.40 -11.15 9.50
CA GLU A 91 -0.10 -12.52 9.55
C GLU A 91 -0.23 -13.07 8.13
N PHE A 92 0.08 -14.35 7.95
CA PHE A 92 -0.04 -15.02 6.66
C PHE A 92 -0.27 -16.52 6.81
N GLU A 93 -1.45 -16.98 6.40
CA GLU A 93 -1.84 -18.38 6.35
C GLU A 93 -2.84 -18.60 5.21
N ILE A 94 -2.34 -18.99 4.05
CA ILE A 94 -3.12 -19.38 2.86
C ILE A 94 -2.86 -20.88 2.61
N GLU A 95 -3.76 -21.58 1.93
CA GLU A 95 -3.56 -23.00 1.60
C GLU A 95 -2.15 -23.28 1.04
N GLN A 96 -1.50 -24.32 1.57
CA GLN A 96 -0.15 -24.69 1.17
C GLN A 96 -0.18 -25.47 -0.15
N HIS A 97 0.54 -24.97 -1.15
CA HIS A 97 0.83 -25.70 -2.39
C HIS A 97 2.24 -25.36 -2.88
N GLN A 98 2.90 -26.26 -3.60
CA GLN A 98 4.27 -26.05 -4.08
C GLN A 98 4.38 -24.83 -5.02
N GLU A 99 3.44 -24.71 -5.96
CA GLU A 99 3.36 -23.63 -6.94
C GLU A 99 2.23 -22.62 -6.65
N CYS A 100 1.65 -22.66 -5.45
CA CYS A 100 0.50 -21.81 -5.07
C CYS A 100 -0.67 -21.84 -6.10
N ALA A 101 -0.99 -23.05 -6.59
CA ALA A 101 -1.95 -23.26 -7.69
C ALA A 101 -3.41 -23.26 -7.22
N TYR A 102 -3.63 -23.53 -5.93
CA TYR A 102 -4.94 -23.43 -5.28
C TYR A 102 -5.12 -21.98 -4.80
N ASP A 103 -5.27 -21.76 -3.50
CA ASP A 103 -5.36 -20.43 -2.92
C ASP A 103 -4.01 -19.69 -2.98
N HIS A 104 -4.05 -18.40 -3.35
CA HIS A 104 -2.84 -17.58 -3.40
C HIS A 104 -3.15 -16.07 -3.37
N LEU A 105 -2.15 -15.30 -2.94
CA LEU A 105 -2.08 -13.86 -3.11
C LEU A 105 -1.01 -13.55 -4.16
N GLU A 106 -1.40 -12.92 -5.26
CA GLU A 106 -0.49 -12.31 -6.23
C GLU A 106 -0.35 -10.81 -5.96
N VAL A 107 0.90 -10.34 -5.99
CA VAL A 107 1.24 -8.93 -5.80
C VAL A 107 1.99 -8.47 -7.04
N PHE A 108 1.53 -7.38 -7.64
CA PHE A 108 2.00 -6.86 -8.92
C PHE A 108 2.62 -5.46 -8.74
N ASP A 109 3.74 -5.23 -9.42
CA ASP A 109 4.49 -3.98 -9.47
C ASP A 109 3.87 -3.00 -10.48
N GLY A 110 2.67 -2.50 -10.16
CA GLY A 110 1.96 -1.57 -11.03
C GLY A 110 0.47 -1.51 -10.74
N GLU A 111 -0.29 -1.10 -11.76
CA GLU A 111 -1.71 -0.75 -11.63
C GLU A 111 -2.67 -1.92 -11.89
N SER A 112 -2.18 -3.05 -12.40
CA SER A 112 -3.05 -4.18 -12.78
C SER A 112 -2.31 -5.52 -12.86
N GLU A 113 -3.06 -6.59 -13.08
CA GLU A 113 -2.58 -7.96 -13.34
C GLU A 113 -1.64 -8.09 -14.55
N LYS A 114 -1.57 -7.07 -15.41
CA LYS A 114 -0.64 -7.05 -16.56
C LYS A 114 0.76 -6.55 -16.16
N SER A 115 0.92 -6.04 -14.94
CA SER A 115 2.19 -5.52 -14.44
C SER A 115 3.11 -6.67 -14.02
N PRO A 116 4.43 -6.43 -13.87
CA PRO A 116 5.34 -7.46 -13.37
C PRO A 116 4.92 -8.00 -12.00
N ILE A 117 5.10 -9.30 -11.75
CA ILE A 117 4.77 -9.92 -10.47
C ILE A 117 5.92 -9.68 -9.48
N LEU A 118 5.60 -9.13 -8.31
CA LEU A 118 6.51 -9.04 -7.15
C LEU A 118 6.53 -10.34 -6.36
N GLY A 119 5.39 -11.03 -6.27
CA GLY A 119 5.31 -12.33 -5.61
C GLY A 119 3.96 -13.01 -5.80
N ARG A 120 4.00 -14.35 -5.87
CA ARG A 120 2.84 -15.23 -5.73
C ARG A 120 3.02 -16.03 -4.45
N LEU A 121 2.11 -15.85 -3.50
CA LEU A 121 2.31 -16.20 -2.10
C LEU A 121 1.22 -17.16 -1.63
N CYS A 122 1.61 -18.23 -0.94
CA CYS A 122 0.72 -19.17 -0.28
C CYS A 122 1.46 -19.91 0.86
N GLY A 123 0.76 -20.73 1.64
CA GLY A 123 1.30 -21.39 2.81
C GLY A 123 1.25 -20.53 4.07
N ASN A 124 2.06 -20.86 5.08
CA ASN A 124 2.02 -20.25 6.41
C ASN A 124 3.31 -19.52 6.82
N LYS A 125 4.29 -19.42 5.93
CA LYS A 125 5.50 -18.62 6.16
C LYS A 125 5.16 -17.16 5.88
N ILE A 126 5.40 -16.28 6.86
CA ILE A 126 5.29 -14.83 6.67
C ILE A 126 6.27 -14.40 5.56
N PRO A 127 5.77 -13.81 4.45
CA PRO A 127 6.62 -13.33 3.35
C PRO A 127 7.49 -12.14 3.77
N ASP A 128 8.64 -11.99 3.12
CA ASP A 128 9.44 -10.76 3.25
C ASP A 128 8.65 -9.55 2.71
N PRO A 129 8.91 -8.33 3.23
CA PRO A 129 8.23 -7.14 2.73
C PRO A 129 8.45 -6.95 1.22
N LEU A 130 7.37 -6.65 0.50
CA LEU A 130 7.39 -6.38 -0.93
C LEU A 130 7.38 -4.88 -1.17
N LEU A 131 8.28 -4.41 -2.03
CA LEU A 131 8.42 -2.99 -2.35
C LEU A 131 8.28 -2.79 -3.86
N ALA A 132 7.25 -2.04 -4.26
CA ALA A 132 7.04 -1.68 -5.66
C ALA A 132 8.17 -0.79 -6.18
N THR A 133 8.42 -0.79 -7.49
CA THR A 133 9.37 0.12 -8.13
C THR A 133 8.80 1.52 -8.32
N GLY A 134 7.47 1.65 -8.38
CA GLY A 134 6.76 2.91 -8.55
C GLY A 134 5.66 3.15 -7.50
N ASN A 135 4.81 4.12 -7.78
CA ASN A 135 3.75 4.58 -6.87
C ASN A 135 2.44 3.78 -6.96
N LYS A 136 2.47 2.61 -7.62
CA LYS A 136 1.31 1.75 -7.83
C LYS A 136 1.66 0.32 -7.42
N MET A 137 0.74 -0.33 -6.73
CA MET A 137 0.82 -1.75 -6.42
C MET A 137 -0.57 -2.36 -6.51
N PHE A 138 -0.69 -3.49 -7.18
CA PHE A 138 -1.96 -4.20 -7.34
C PHE A 138 -1.87 -5.56 -6.66
N LEU A 139 -2.86 -5.89 -5.83
CA LEU A 139 -2.96 -7.17 -5.14
C LEU A 139 -4.17 -7.93 -5.67
N ARG A 140 -4.04 -9.24 -5.84
CA ARG A 140 -5.12 -10.15 -6.22
C ARG A 140 -5.07 -11.40 -5.35
N PHE A 141 -6.10 -11.59 -4.53
CA PHE A 141 -6.28 -12.81 -3.75
C PHE A 141 -7.32 -13.71 -4.43
N ILE A 142 -6.97 -14.97 -4.65
CA ILE A 142 -7.87 -15.99 -5.22
C ILE A 142 -7.92 -17.18 -4.27
N SER A 143 -9.13 -17.73 -4.08
CA SER A 143 -9.37 -18.99 -3.38
C SER A 143 -10.19 -19.97 -4.22
N ASP A 144 -9.95 -21.26 -4.01
CA ASP A 144 -10.59 -22.36 -4.72
C ASP A 144 -11.84 -22.89 -3.97
N ALA A 145 -12.35 -24.07 -4.36
CA ALA A 145 -13.56 -24.63 -3.76
C ALA A 145 -13.40 -25.15 -2.31
N SER A 146 -12.20 -25.29 -1.77
CA SER A 146 -11.95 -25.99 -0.50
C SER A 146 -10.74 -25.45 0.28
N VAL A 147 -10.49 -26.03 1.46
CA VAL A 147 -9.26 -25.81 2.27
C VAL A 147 -8.96 -24.35 2.65
N GLN A 148 -9.94 -23.67 3.26
CA GLN A 148 -9.72 -22.30 3.74
C GLN A 148 -8.82 -22.25 4.99
N ARG A 149 -8.09 -21.14 5.11
CA ARG A 149 -7.22 -20.79 6.24
C ARG A 149 -7.54 -19.39 6.74
N LYS A 150 -6.82 -18.91 7.76
CA LYS A 150 -7.04 -17.58 8.36
C LYS A 150 -6.86 -16.43 7.36
N GLY A 151 -6.07 -16.66 6.31
CA GLY A 151 -5.74 -15.67 5.30
C GLY A 151 -4.60 -14.77 5.75
N PHE A 152 -4.69 -13.47 5.50
CA PHE A 152 -3.59 -12.55 5.77
C PHE A 152 -4.05 -11.23 6.37
N GLN A 153 -3.16 -10.62 7.14
CA GLN A 153 -3.18 -9.21 7.49
C GLN A 153 -1.83 -8.62 7.08
N ALA A 154 -1.88 -7.56 6.29
CA ALA A 154 -0.71 -6.81 5.85
C ALA A 154 -0.93 -5.31 6.08
N THR A 155 0.15 -4.59 6.31
CA THR A 155 0.17 -3.12 6.30
C THR A 155 0.79 -2.63 5.01
N HIS A 156 0.15 -1.66 4.36
CA HIS A 156 0.77 -0.90 3.28
C HIS A 156 1.28 0.45 3.80
N SER A 157 2.38 0.93 3.22
CA SER A 157 2.94 2.25 3.50
C SER A 157 3.61 2.84 2.25
N THR A 158 3.69 4.16 2.20
CA THR A 158 4.50 4.89 1.23
C THR A 158 5.93 5.02 1.72
N GLU A 159 6.90 4.68 0.90
CA GLU A 159 8.31 5.01 1.09
C GLU A 159 8.76 5.97 -0.02
N CYS A 160 9.76 6.81 0.24
CA CYS A 160 10.26 7.72 -0.80
C CYS A 160 11.04 6.97 -1.89
N GLY A 161 11.28 7.65 -3.01
CA GLY A 161 12.04 7.11 -4.14
C GLY A 161 11.17 6.48 -5.23
N GLY A 162 11.83 5.77 -6.13
CA GLY A 162 11.19 4.98 -7.18
C GLY A 162 11.63 5.35 -8.59
N ARG A 163 11.14 4.57 -9.55
CA ARG A 163 11.44 4.74 -10.97
C ARG A 163 10.28 5.46 -11.66
N LEU A 164 10.55 6.63 -12.23
CA LEU A 164 9.55 7.43 -12.93
C LEU A 164 9.90 7.55 -14.41
N LYS A 165 8.89 7.36 -15.27
CA LYS A 165 9.02 7.69 -16.69
C LYS A 165 8.76 9.18 -16.86
N ALA A 166 9.76 9.91 -17.34
CA ALA A 166 9.61 11.31 -17.68
C ALA A 166 8.68 11.48 -18.88
N GLU A 167 7.83 12.49 -18.83
CA GLU A 167 6.89 12.83 -19.89
C GLU A 167 7.20 14.21 -20.47
N THR A 168 6.66 14.51 -21.65
CA THR A 168 6.82 15.82 -22.29
C THR A 168 6.04 16.93 -21.57
N LYS A 169 5.01 16.55 -20.80
CA LYS A 169 4.32 17.46 -19.88
C LYS A 169 5.06 17.42 -18.53
N PRO A 170 5.45 18.59 -17.98
CA PRO A 170 6.01 18.66 -16.64
C PRO A 170 5.06 18.01 -15.63
N LYS A 171 5.64 17.28 -14.68
CA LYS A 171 4.94 16.70 -13.54
C LYS A 171 5.71 17.04 -12.28
N ASP A 172 4.97 17.33 -11.22
CA ASP A 172 5.58 17.59 -9.92
C ASP A 172 6.06 16.28 -9.30
N LEU A 173 7.23 16.37 -8.67
CA LEU A 173 7.85 15.32 -7.88
C LEU A 173 8.06 15.88 -6.48
N TYR A 174 7.60 15.15 -5.47
CA TYR A 174 7.72 15.54 -4.08
C TYR A 174 8.77 14.69 -3.37
N SER A 175 9.52 15.30 -2.47
CA SER A 175 10.52 14.62 -1.63
C SER A 175 9.90 13.56 -0.71
N HIS A 176 8.67 13.80 -0.23
CA HIS A 176 7.92 12.86 0.61
C HIS A 176 6.41 13.00 0.40
N ALA A 177 5.65 11.99 0.85
CA ALA A 177 4.19 11.92 0.67
C ALA A 177 3.38 13.01 1.41
N GLN A 178 3.98 13.70 2.39
CA GLN A 178 3.35 14.76 3.20
C GLN A 178 3.90 16.15 2.90
N PHE A 179 4.51 16.33 1.72
CA PHE A 179 5.07 17.61 1.32
C PHE A 179 4.02 18.72 1.39
N GLY A 180 4.36 19.83 2.04
CA GLY A 180 3.48 20.98 2.27
C GLY A 180 2.71 20.94 3.60
N ASP A 181 2.54 19.77 4.21
CA ASP A 181 1.88 19.62 5.51
C ASP A 181 2.88 19.49 6.67
N ASN A 182 4.02 18.83 6.43
CA ASN A 182 5.05 18.54 7.43
C ASN A 182 6.47 18.65 6.83
N ASN A 183 7.49 18.67 7.70
CA ASN A 183 8.89 18.51 7.31
C ASN A 183 9.17 17.09 6.77
N TYR A 184 10.24 16.96 5.99
CA TYR A 184 10.70 15.64 5.54
C TYR A 184 11.11 14.74 6.73
N PRO A 185 10.99 13.40 6.58
CA PRO A 185 11.38 12.48 7.65
C PRO A 185 12.88 12.52 7.95
N VAL A 186 13.25 12.33 9.23
CA VAL A 186 14.65 12.16 9.62
C VAL A 186 15.23 10.88 9.04
N GLN A 187 16.51 10.88 8.69
CA GLN A 187 17.24 9.72 8.15
C GLN A 187 16.60 9.11 6.88
N ALA A 188 15.93 9.93 6.07
CA ALA A 188 15.39 9.49 4.79
C ALA A 188 16.53 9.28 3.79
N ASP A 189 16.68 8.05 3.29
CA ASP A 189 17.59 7.69 2.19
C ASP A 189 16.73 7.33 0.97
N CYS A 190 16.60 8.29 0.05
CA CYS A 190 15.65 8.23 -1.06
C CYS A 190 16.39 8.25 -2.41
N ASP A 191 16.04 7.33 -3.30
CA ASP A 191 16.55 7.28 -4.66
C ASP A 191 15.43 7.39 -5.70
N TRP A 192 15.52 8.41 -6.56
CA TRP A 192 14.62 8.57 -7.70
C TRP A 192 15.36 8.35 -9.01
N LEU A 193 14.87 7.41 -9.81
CA LEU A 193 15.39 7.17 -11.16
C LEU A 193 14.40 7.72 -12.20
N LEU A 194 14.74 8.87 -12.76
CA LEU A 194 13.97 9.53 -13.82
C LEU A 194 14.45 9.03 -15.19
N VAL A 195 13.54 8.43 -15.97
CA VAL A 195 13.89 7.79 -17.25
C VAL A 195 13.09 8.43 -18.38
N ALA A 196 13.79 9.00 -19.35
CA ALA A 196 13.20 9.51 -20.59
C ALA A 196 13.26 8.47 -21.73
N GLU A 197 12.44 8.65 -22.75
CA GLU A 197 12.53 7.85 -23.99
C GLU A 197 13.83 8.16 -24.75
N ARG A 198 14.21 7.26 -25.67
CA ARG A 198 15.39 7.45 -26.50
C ARG A 198 15.31 8.79 -27.22
N SER A 199 16.43 9.51 -27.27
CA SER A 199 16.57 10.85 -27.86
C SER A 199 15.97 12.01 -27.05
N TYR A 200 15.37 11.77 -25.89
CA TYR A 200 14.98 12.81 -24.94
C TYR A 200 15.98 12.90 -23.79
N ARG A 201 16.03 14.08 -23.16
CA ARG A 201 16.75 14.32 -21.90
C ARG A 201 15.75 14.72 -20.83
N VAL A 202 16.03 14.33 -19.60
CA VAL A 202 15.26 14.80 -18.44
C VAL A 202 15.71 16.23 -18.13
N GLU A 203 14.74 17.11 -17.95
CA GLU A 203 14.96 18.45 -17.41
C GLU A 203 14.29 18.52 -16.04
N LEU A 204 15.04 18.93 -15.03
CA LEU A 204 14.57 19.02 -13.65
C LEU A 204 14.70 20.46 -13.18
N MET A 205 13.64 20.94 -12.52
CA MET A 205 13.58 22.28 -11.96
C MET A 205 13.03 22.18 -10.54
N PHE A 206 13.73 22.77 -9.58
CA PHE A 206 13.21 22.93 -8.23
C PHE A 206 12.22 24.09 -8.21
N GLN A 207 10.96 23.81 -7.85
CA GLN A 207 9.95 24.85 -7.63
C GLN A 207 10.03 25.42 -6.21
N THR A 208 10.41 24.57 -5.26
CA THR A 208 10.65 24.93 -3.85
C THR A 208 11.79 24.05 -3.38
N PHE A 209 12.74 24.64 -2.65
CA PHE A 209 13.87 23.91 -2.09
C PHE A 209 14.15 24.41 -0.69
N GLU A 210 13.94 23.55 0.30
CA GLU A 210 14.22 23.83 1.70
C GLU A 210 14.76 22.55 2.35
N VAL A 211 16.08 22.49 2.50
CA VAL A 211 16.84 21.41 3.12
C VAL A 211 17.78 22.05 4.15
N GLU A 212 18.15 21.34 5.21
CA GLU A 212 19.05 21.87 6.25
C GLU A 212 20.27 22.56 5.64
N GLU A 213 20.53 23.81 6.03
CA GLU A 213 21.65 24.59 5.50
C GLU A 213 22.93 24.27 6.28
N GLU A 214 23.97 23.83 5.56
CA GLU A 214 25.29 23.59 6.11
C GLU A 214 26.36 23.92 5.07
N ALA A 215 27.54 24.37 5.51
CA ALA A 215 28.58 24.91 4.63
C ALA A 215 29.06 23.94 3.55
N ASP A 216 29.02 22.63 3.83
CA ASP A 216 29.45 21.57 2.91
C ASP A 216 28.30 20.63 2.50
N CYS A 217 27.06 20.93 2.89
CA CYS A 217 25.91 20.03 2.74
C CYS A 217 26.20 18.61 3.28
N GLY A 218 26.82 18.54 4.47
CA GLY A 218 27.20 17.29 5.13
C GLY A 218 26.10 16.61 5.95
N TYR A 219 25.04 17.35 6.32
CA TYR A 219 23.88 16.81 7.03
C TYR A 219 22.81 16.31 6.05
N ASP A 220 21.84 17.17 5.71
CA ASP A 220 20.82 16.86 4.72
C ASP A 220 21.15 17.48 3.36
N TYR A 221 20.92 16.71 2.28
CA TYR A 221 21.23 17.17 0.94
C TYR A 221 20.44 16.43 -0.14
N VAL A 222 20.40 17.01 -1.33
CA VAL A 222 19.96 16.36 -2.56
C VAL A 222 21.14 16.27 -3.52
N GLU A 223 21.43 15.06 -4.01
CA GLU A 223 22.44 14.84 -5.06
C GLU A 223 21.78 14.49 -6.39
N LEU A 224 22.32 15.04 -7.48
CA LEU A 224 21.90 14.75 -8.84
C LEU A 224 23.02 14.02 -9.58
N PHE A 225 22.65 12.95 -10.29
CA PHE A 225 23.57 12.14 -11.09
C PHE A 225 23.05 12.02 -12.53
N ASP A 226 23.96 12.13 -13.51
CA ASP A 226 23.67 11.85 -14.92
C ASP A 226 23.97 10.38 -15.23
N GLY A 227 23.02 9.52 -14.89
CA GLY A 227 23.10 8.09 -15.13
C GLY A 227 22.01 7.30 -14.40
N HIS A 228 22.21 5.99 -14.28
CA HIS A 228 21.20 5.08 -13.73
C HIS A 228 21.36 4.83 -12.23
N ASP A 229 22.49 5.24 -11.64
CA ASP A 229 22.83 5.02 -10.25
C ASP A 229 23.89 6.03 -9.77
N LYS A 230 24.21 5.97 -8.47
CA LYS A 230 25.16 6.86 -7.79
C LYS A 230 26.63 6.73 -8.21
N THR A 231 26.96 5.77 -9.09
CA THR A 231 28.31 5.63 -9.65
C THR A 231 28.52 6.49 -10.89
N ALA A 232 27.45 7.07 -11.42
CA ALA A 232 27.49 7.94 -12.59
C ALA A 232 28.05 9.35 -12.29
N VAL A 233 28.09 10.20 -13.31
CA VAL A 233 28.62 11.57 -13.17
C VAL A 233 27.72 12.37 -12.24
N ARG A 234 28.24 12.77 -11.07
CA ARG A 234 27.54 13.66 -10.15
C ARG A 234 27.48 15.07 -10.73
N LEU A 235 26.27 15.55 -10.97
CA LEU A 235 25.99 16.90 -11.46
C LEU A 235 26.09 17.94 -10.34
N GLY A 236 25.73 17.56 -9.11
CA GLY A 236 25.84 18.45 -7.96
C GLY A 236 25.29 17.83 -6.68
N ARG A 237 25.60 18.51 -5.56
CA ARG A 237 25.03 18.30 -4.23
C ARG A 237 24.47 19.65 -3.77
N PHE A 238 23.24 19.66 -3.28
CA PHE A 238 22.49 20.87 -2.95
C PHE A 238 21.88 20.75 -1.55
N CYS A 239 21.91 21.84 -0.78
CA CYS A 239 21.27 21.99 0.52
C CYS A 239 20.94 23.49 0.76
N GLY A 240 20.30 23.82 1.89
CA GLY A 240 19.83 25.17 2.19
C GLY A 240 18.45 25.49 1.62
N SER A 241 18.12 26.77 1.57
CA SER A 241 16.83 27.28 1.07
C SER A 241 16.99 28.19 -0.16
N GLY A 242 16.02 28.15 -1.07
CA GLY A 242 16.05 28.92 -2.33
C GLY A 242 14.70 28.99 -3.06
#